data_AF-A0A8I3AWE0-F1
#
_entry.id   AF-A0A8I3AWE0-F1
#
_cell.length_a   1.000
_cell.length_b   1.000
_cell.length_c   1.000
_cell.angle_alpha   90.00
_cell.angle_beta   90.00
_cell.angle_gamma   90.00
#
_symmetry.space_group_name_H-M   'P 1'
#
loop_
_entity.id
_entity.type
_entity.pdbx_description
1 polymer ?
#
loop_
_entity_poly.entity_id
_entity_poly.type
_entity_poly.pdbx_seq_one_letter_code
_entity_poly.pdbx_strand_id
1 'polypeptide(L)'
;MQRYEGNIENYEDIFQGKRTAWVDSQTCAAFEADIRQLFAKRKVTKIVCFGLGDFVRRPPVWWKIRNAQSENPITEGEHLESGMIQHWAAITMAETLRGLADGSSVRLLTQDPKYTAEARAILEDVGFEVVGAFGAGGFAEIDEETVVISNYTAAPVKQIVADMPRPISIITTPPGEILDSSECVDSPTVLLSEGCY
;
A
#
# COMPACT_ATOMS: atom_id res chain seq x y z
N MET A 1 -19.73 -17.44 0.34
CA MET A 1 -19.90 -16.47 -0.77
C MET A 1 -20.18 -15.11 -0.15
N GLN A 2 -19.28 -14.14 -0.30
CA GLN A 2 -19.45 -12.79 0.26
C GLN A 2 -20.47 -12.05 -0.61
N ARG A 3 -21.61 -11.63 -0.04
CA ARG A 3 -22.61 -10.85 -0.79
C ARG A 3 -22.09 -9.42 -0.90
N TYR A 4 -21.84 -8.95 -2.12
CA TYR A 4 -21.44 -7.56 -2.36
C TYR A 4 -22.59 -6.63 -1.94
N GLU A 5 -22.31 -5.70 -1.03
CA GLU A 5 -23.30 -4.75 -0.48
C GLU A 5 -23.19 -3.34 -1.08
N GLY A 6 -22.38 -3.17 -2.13
CA GLY A 6 -22.09 -1.86 -2.70
C GLY A 6 -20.85 -1.20 -2.10
N ASN A 7 -20.70 0.08 -2.42
CA ASN A 7 -19.61 0.95 -1.96
C ASN A 7 -20.05 1.75 -0.73
N ILE A 8 -19.11 2.18 0.11
CA ILE A 8 -19.42 3.14 1.19
C ILE A 8 -19.84 4.48 0.57
N GLU A 9 -20.52 5.33 1.32
CA GLU A 9 -20.86 6.68 0.85
C GLU A 9 -19.62 7.59 0.94
N ASN A 10 -19.48 8.53 0.01
CA ASN A 10 -18.41 9.55 -0.02
C ASN A 10 -16.98 8.96 0.06
N TYR A 11 -16.75 7.76 -0.50
CA TYR A 11 -15.45 7.08 -0.44
C TYR A 11 -14.29 7.94 -0.97
N GLU A 12 -14.54 8.76 -1.99
CA GLU A 12 -13.53 9.66 -2.57
C GLU A 12 -13.13 10.76 -1.59
N ASP A 13 -14.10 11.46 -1.00
CA ASP A 13 -13.86 12.48 0.01
C ASP A 13 -13.14 11.91 1.24
N ILE A 14 -13.50 10.71 1.68
CA ILE A 14 -12.84 10.03 2.80
C ILE A 14 -11.40 9.70 2.43
N PHE A 15 -11.16 9.11 1.26
CA PHE A 15 -9.82 8.77 0.78
C PHE A 15 -8.93 10.01 0.69
N GLN A 16 -9.43 11.09 0.06
CA GLN A 16 -8.71 12.35 -0.06
C GLN A 16 -8.50 13.03 1.30
N GLY A 17 -9.49 12.98 2.19
CA GLY A 17 -9.39 13.52 3.54
C GLY A 17 -8.28 12.85 4.38
N LYS A 18 -8.01 11.57 4.15
CA LYS A 18 -6.90 10.87 4.82
C LYS A 18 -5.51 11.32 4.34
N ARG A 19 -5.40 11.98 3.19
CA ARG A 19 -4.12 12.54 2.72
C ARG A 19 -3.54 13.54 3.71
N THR A 20 -4.34 14.51 4.14
CA THR A 20 -3.89 15.55 5.09
C THR A 20 -3.49 14.93 6.42
N ALA A 21 -4.31 14.02 6.94
CA ALA A 21 -4.00 13.31 8.19
C ALA A 21 -2.69 12.51 8.12
N TRP A 22 -2.43 11.85 7.00
CA TRP A 22 -1.17 11.15 6.75
C TRP A 22 0.01 12.12 6.67
N VAL A 23 -0.05 13.11 5.79
CA VAL A 23 1.06 14.06 5.54
C VAL A 23 1.46 14.83 6.80
N ASP A 24 0.48 15.22 7.62
CA ASP A 24 0.72 15.97 8.86
C ASP A 24 1.19 15.08 10.03
N SER A 25 1.22 13.75 9.84
CA SER A 25 1.62 12.80 10.88
C SER A 25 3.15 12.72 11.06
N GLN A 26 3.58 12.47 12.29
CA GLN A 26 4.99 12.18 12.58
C GLN A 26 5.46 10.88 11.90
N THR A 27 4.53 9.92 11.73
CA THR A 27 4.79 8.67 11.01
C THR A 27 5.19 8.93 9.56
N CYS A 28 4.50 9.81 8.85
CA CYS A 28 4.87 10.19 7.48
C CYS A 28 6.25 10.85 7.44
N ALA A 29 6.54 11.78 8.34
CA ALA A 29 7.84 12.45 8.40
C ALA A 29 9.00 11.46 8.65
N ALA A 30 8.82 10.52 9.59
CA ALA A 30 9.80 9.46 9.87
C ALA A 30 9.96 8.52 8.67
N PHE A 31 8.84 8.12 8.06
CA PHE A 31 8.82 7.26 6.89
C PHE A 31 9.60 7.89 5.72
N GLU A 32 9.37 9.17 5.41
CA GLU A 32 10.16 9.84 4.37
C GLU A 32 11.65 9.90 4.69
N ALA A 33 12.02 10.16 5.94
CA ALA A 33 13.43 10.19 6.36
C ALA A 33 14.10 8.82 6.14
N ASP A 34 13.41 7.73 6.52
CA ASP A 34 13.87 6.36 6.32
C ASP A 34 14.02 6.05 4.82
N ILE A 35 13.04 6.41 3.98
CA ILE A 35 13.14 6.24 2.52
C ILE A 35 14.34 7.01 1.95
N ARG A 36 14.53 8.28 2.34
CA ARG A 36 15.67 9.08 1.89
C ARG A 36 17.00 8.43 2.27
N GLN A 37 17.11 7.93 3.49
CA GLN A 37 18.33 7.28 3.97
C GLN A 37 18.60 5.95 3.26
N LEU A 38 17.59 5.07 3.17
CA LEU A 38 17.73 3.72 2.63
C LEU A 38 18.04 3.73 1.13
N PHE A 39 17.46 4.68 0.39
CA PHE A 39 17.54 4.71 -1.07
C PHE A 39 18.45 5.81 -1.62
N ALA A 40 19.15 6.59 -0.79
CA ALA A 40 20.04 7.69 -1.20
C ALA A 40 21.04 7.35 -2.32
N LYS A 41 21.47 6.09 -2.42
CA LYS A 41 22.46 5.61 -3.40
C LYS A 41 21.92 4.48 -4.28
N ARG A 42 20.61 4.25 -4.29
CA ARG A 42 19.95 3.19 -5.05
C ARG A 42 19.17 3.84 -6.19
N LYS A 43 19.31 3.30 -7.39
CA LYS A 43 18.47 3.69 -8.52
C LYS A 43 17.17 2.89 -8.45
N VAL A 44 16.09 3.55 -7.99
CA VAL A 44 14.74 2.96 -8.00
C VAL A 44 14.01 3.48 -9.24
N THR A 45 13.45 2.59 -10.06
CA THR A 45 12.64 2.97 -11.23
C THR A 45 11.17 2.61 -11.06
N LYS A 46 10.86 1.65 -10.18
CA LYS A 46 9.52 1.14 -9.97
C LYS A 46 9.25 0.86 -8.50
N ILE A 47 8.04 1.17 -8.08
CA ILE A 47 7.42 0.64 -6.86
C ILE A 47 6.27 -0.25 -7.31
N VAL A 48 6.29 -1.52 -6.92
CA VAL A 48 5.20 -2.46 -7.22
C VAL A 48 4.54 -2.88 -5.92
N CYS A 49 3.30 -2.43 -5.74
CA CYS A 49 2.50 -2.72 -4.56
C CYS A 49 1.56 -3.92 -4.83
N PHE A 50 1.57 -4.88 -3.91
CA PHE A 50 0.62 -5.98 -3.90
C PHE A 50 -0.25 -5.91 -2.66
N GLY A 51 -1.57 -6.02 -2.86
CA GLY A 51 -2.51 -6.19 -1.76
C GLY A 51 -2.49 -5.04 -0.76
N LEU A 52 -2.64 -3.80 -1.22
CA LEU A 52 -2.81 -2.64 -0.32
C LEU A 52 -4.24 -2.55 0.25
N GLY A 53 -5.15 -3.42 -0.18
CA GLY A 53 -6.54 -3.46 0.27
C GLY A 53 -7.46 -2.58 -0.56
N ASP A 54 -8.73 -2.96 -0.64
CA ASP A 54 -9.76 -2.09 -1.21
C ASP A 54 -10.25 -1.11 -0.12
N PHE A 55 -10.57 0.12 -0.51
CA PHE A 55 -11.02 1.18 0.41
C PHE A 55 -12.36 1.79 -0.01
N VAL A 56 -13.10 1.11 -0.90
CA VAL A 56 -14.36 1.61 -1.46
C VAL A 56 -15.52 0.69 -1.07
N ARG A 57 -15.31 -0.62 -1.07
CA ARG A 57 -16.35 -1.62 -0.83
C ARG A 57 -16.82 -1.61 0.63
N ARG A 58 -18.14 -1.70 0.83
CA ARG A 58 -18.71 -1.88 2.16
C ARG A 58 -18.17 -3.14 2.85
N PRO A 59 -17.91 -3.08 4.16
CA PRO A 59 -17.53 -4.26 4.92
C PRO A 59 -18.61 -5.35 4.82
N PRO A 60 -18.23 -6.64 4.90
CA PRO A 60 -19.21 -7.73 4.85
C PRO A 60 -20.16 -7.72 6.07
N VAL A 61 -21.36 -8.30 5.92
CA VAL A 61 -22.38 -8.40 6.97
C VAL A 61 -21.84 -8.93 8.30
N TRP A 62 -20.99 -9.97 8.26
CA TRP A 62 -20.42 -10.54 9.49
C TRP A 62 -19.56 -9.52 10.24
N TRP A 63 -18.86 -8.65 9.53
CA TRP A 63 -18.07 -7.58 10.13
C TRP A 63 -19.00 -6.56 10.79
N LYS A 64 -20.10 -6.19 10.12
CA LYS A 64 -21.10 -5.25 10.67
C LYS A 64 -21.73 -5.77 11.96
N ILE A 65 -22.11 -7.06 11.98
CA ILE A 65 -22.66 -7.70 13.18
C ILE A 65 -21.63 -7.69 14.32
N ARG A 66 -20.37 -8.04 14.03
CA ARG A 66 -19.30 -8.03 15.03
C ARG A 66 -19.01 -6.62 15.54
N ASN A 67 -18.94 -5.65 14.65
CA ASN A 67 -18.69 -4.25 14.97
C ASN A 67 -19.81 -3.67 15.85
N ALA A 68 -21.07 -3.98 15.55
CA ALA A 68 -22.22 -3.56 16.36
C ALA A 68 -22.24 -4.17 17.78
N GLN A 69 -21.47 -5.23 18.02
CA GLN A 69 -21.28 -5.86 19.33
C GLN A 69 -20.01 -5.40 20.05
N SER A 70 -19.19 -4.55 19.40
CA SER A 70 -17.96 -3.98 19.99
C SER A 70 -18.32 -2.93 21.06
N GLU A 71 -17.47 -2.80 22.09
CA GLU A 71 -17.56 -1.71 23.05
C GLU A 71 -17.37 -0.34 22.38
N ASN A 72 -16.53 -0.30 21.34
CA ASN A 72 -16.25 0.87 20.52
C ASN A 72 -16.50 0.51 19.05
N PRO A 73 -17.74 0.63 18.55
CA PRO A 73 -18.03 0.41 17.14
C PRO A 73 -17.39 1.51 16.30
N ILE A 74 -16.77 1.12 15.20
CA ILE A 74 -16.19 2.06 14.22
C ILE A 74 -17.07 2.16 12.97
N THR A 75 -16.96 3.28 12.26
CA THR A 75 -17.64 3.52 10.98
C THR A 75 -17.08 2.63 9.87
N GLU A 76 -17.83 2.50 8.76
CA GLU A 76 -17.32 1.80 7.57
C GLU A 76 -16.08 2.50 6.99
N GLY A 77 -15.98 3.83 7.11
CA GLY A 77 -14.80 4.60 6.67
C GLY A 77 -13.57 4.31 7.51
N GLU A 78 -13.70 4.30 8.85
CA GLU A 78 -12.61 3.93 9.77
C GLU A 78 -12.15 2.49 9.55
N HIS A 79 -13.04 1.56 9.19
CA HIS A 79 -12.64 0.19 8.85
C HIS A 79 -11.70 0.13 7.64
N LEU A 80 -11.88 1.03 6.68
CA LEU A 80 -11.14 1.05 5.43
C LEU A 80 -9.88 1.92 5.49
N GLU A 81 -9.70 2.67 6.59
CA GLU A 81 -8.61 3.62 6.79
C GLU A 81 -7.24 2.99 6.56
N SER A 82 -7.01 1.78 7.06
CA SER A 82 -5.75 1.08 6.88
C SER A 82 -5.37 0.89 5.41
N GLY A 83 -6.37 0.58 4.56
CA GLY A 83 -6.15 0.52 3.12
C GLY A 83 -5.75 1.90 2.59
N MET A 84 -6.50 2.94 2.95
CA MET A 84 -6.24 4.32 2.48
C MET A 84 -4.83 4.81 2.85
N ILE A 85 -4.42 4.64 4.11
CA ILE A 85 -3.11 5.06 4.61
C ILE A 85 -1.98 4.34 3.88
N GLN A 86 -2.12 3.04 3.56
CA GLN A 86 -1.10 2.32 2.80
C GLN A 86 -0.92 2.84 1.38
N HIS A 87 -2.00 3.28 0.72
CA HIS A 87 -1.88 3.92 -0.60
C HIS A 87 -1.18 5.26 -0.47
N TRP A 88 -1.54 6.09 0.52
CA TRP A 88 -0.87 7.37 0.76
C TRP A 88 0.61 7.19 1.12
N ALA A 89 0.98 6.18 1.91
CA ALA A 89 2.37 5.85 2.19
C ALA A 89 3.14 5.45 0.92
N ALA A 90 2.55 4.64 0.03
CA ALA A 90 3.17 4.28 -1.24
C ALA A 90 3.33 5.49 -2.17
N ILE A 91 2.36 6.42 -2.19
CA ILE A 91 2.45 7.69 -2.92
C ILE A 91 3.59 8.54 -2.35
N THR A 92 3.66 8.74 -1.04
CA THR A 92 4.74 9.47 -0.36
C THR A 92 6.10 8.87 -0.67
N MET A 93 6.22 7.54 -0.71
CA MET A 93 7.46 6.87 -1.11
C MET A 93 7.84 7.19 -2.56
N ALA A 94 6.87 7.13 -3.49
CA ALA A 94 7.10 7.48 -4.89
C ALA A 94 7.56 8.93 -5.03
N GLU A 95 6.89 9.88 -4.40
CA GLU A 95 7.25 11.30 -4.40
C GLU A 95 8.65 11.53 -3.81
N THR A 96 8.95 10.89 -2.69
CA THR A 96 10.26 10.98 -2.04
C THR A 96 11.37 10.45 -2.93
N LEU A 97 11.18 9.28 -3.56
CA LEU A 97 12.18 8.69 -4.44
C LEU A 97 12.38 9.50 -5.73
N ARG A 98 11.30 10.06 -6.30
CA ARG A 98 11.38 10.98 -7.45
C ARG A 98 12.20 12.23 -7.12
N GLY A 99 12.09 12.74 -5.90
CA GLY A 99 12.88 13.87 -5.42
C GLY A 99 14.37 13.57 -5.23
N LEU A 100 14.73 12.33 -4.87
CA LEU A 100 16.13 11.91 -4.71
C LEU A 100 16.84 11.68 -6.04
N ALA A 101 16.11 11.17 -7.03
CA ALA A 101 16.71 10.72 -8.27
C ALA A 101 16.50 11.80 -9.33
N ASP A 102 17.31 12.86 -9.36
CA ASP A 102 17.47 13.92 -10.39
C ASP A 102 16.43 13.96 -11.55
N GLY A 103 15.12 14.04 -11.24
CA GLY A 103 14.04 14.07 -12.23
C GLY A 103 13.64 12.75 -12.91
N SER A 104 14.02 11.60 -12.37
CA SER A 104 13.67 10.28 -12.90
C SER A 104 12.20 9.89 -12.66
N SER A 105 11.66 9.06 -13.57
CA SER A 105 10.28 8.57 -13.54
C SER A 105 10.16 7.31 -12.69
N VAL A 106 10.04 7.45 -11.37
CA VAL A 106 9.63 6.31 -10.53
C VAL A 106 8.16 6.00 -10.82
N ARG A 107 7.91 4.87 -11.47
CA ARG A 107 6.55 4.36 -11.72
C ARG A 107 6.00 3.79 -10.42
N LEU A 108 4.73 4.07 -10.14
CA LEU A 108 4.03 3.58 -8.96
C LEU A 108 2.93 2.63 -9.45
N LEU A 109 3.13 1.34 -9.28
CA LEU A 109 2.22 0.30 -9.76
C LEU A 109 1.52 -0.36 -8.58
N THR A 110 0.26 -0.77 -8.77
CA THR A 110 -0.46 -1.54 -7.76
C THR A 110 -1.28 -2.69 -8.36
N GLN A 111 -1.34 -3.79 -7.63
CA GLN A 111 -2.17 -4.94 -7.93
C GLN A 111 -2.86 -5.46 -6.67
N ASP A 112 -4.19 -5.33 -6.63
CA ASP A 112 -5.04 -6.02 -5.65
C ASP A 112 -6.26 -6.62 -6.37
N PRO A 113 -6.50 -7.95 -6.28
CA PRO A 113 -7.70 -8.57 -6.82
C PRO A 113 -9.01 -8.02 -6.24
N LYS A 114 -8.97 -7.36 -5.07
CA LYS A 114 -10.14 -6.82 -4.41
C LYS A 114 -10.60 -5.49 -5.00
N TYR A 115 -9.75 -4.75 -5.72
CA TYR A 115 -10.09 -3.43 -6.25
C TYR A 115 -11.37 -3.44 -7.09
N THR A 116 -12.31 -2.57 -6.73
CA THR A 116 -13.47 -2.24 -7.56
C THR A 116 -13.09 -1.33 -8.73
N ALA A 117 -13.99 -1.13 -9.69
CA ALA A 117 -13.75 -0.18 -10.78
C ALA A 117 -13.55 1.25 -10.26
N GLU A 118 -14.31 1.63 -9.23
CA GLU A 118 -14.24 2.93 -8.58
C GLU A 118 -12.91 3.12 -7.83
N ALA A 119 -12.42 2.09 -7.11
CA ALA A 119 -11.12 2.15 -6.46
C ALA A 119 -10.01 2.34 -7.50
N ARG A 120 -10.07 1.63 -8.65
CA ARG A 120 -9.10 1.80 -9.73
C ARG A 120 -9.08 3.22 -10.28
N ALA A 121 -10.25 3.80 -10.54
CA ALA A 121 -10.36 5.16 -11.06
C ALA A 121 -9.71 6.19 -10.13
N ILE A 122 -9.95 6.08 -8.82
CA ILE A 122 -9.30 6.96 -7.81
C ILE A 122 -7.79 6.75 -7.80
N LEU A 123 -7.34 5.50 -7.82
CA LEU A 123 -5.92 5.18 -7.78
C LEU A 123 -5.17 5.73 -9.00
N GLU A 124 -5.77 5.61 -10.19
CA GLU A 124 -5.23 6.17 -11.42
C GLU A 124 -5.17 7.70 -11.38
N ASP A 125 -6.18 8.37 -10.82
CA ASP A 125 -6.20 9.84 -10.65
C ASP A 125 -5.06 10.33 -9.74
N VAL A 126 -4.75 9.59 -8.67
CA VAL A 126 -3.64 9.92 -7.75
C VAL A 126 -2.27 9.37 -8.19
N GLY A 127 -2.18 8.83 -9.40
CA GLY A 127 -0.90 8.51 -10.06
C GLY A 127 -0.41 7.07 -9.89
N PHE A 128 -1.28 6.13 -9.52
CA PHE A 128 -0.99 4.69 -9.65
C PHE A 128 -1.23 4.18 -11.06
N GLU A 129 -0.41 3.22 -11.49
CA GLU A 129 -0.70 2.32 -12.59
C GLU A 129 -1.31 1.03 -12.02
N VAL A 130 -2.62 0.82 -12.18
CA VAL A 130 -3.26 -0.41 -11.73
C VAL A 130 -3.03 -1.53 -12.75
N VAL A 131 -2.32 -2.58 -12.33
CA VAL A 131 -1.92 -3.70 -13.21
C VAL A 131 -2.58 -5.02 -12.81
N GLY A 132 -2.48 -6.02 -13.69
CA GLY A 132 -2.95 -7.37 -13.39
C GLY A 132 -4.47 -7.58 -13.48
N ALA A 133 -5.18 -6.74 -14.25
CA ALA A 133 -6.62 -6.93 -14.52
C ALA A 133 -6.97 -8.35 -15.00
N PHE A 134 -6.04 -8.99 -15.72
CA PHE A 134 -6.12 -10.38 -16.17
C PHE A 134 -4.86 -11.16 -15.78
N GLY A 135 -4.64 -11.36 -14.48
CA GLY A 135 -3.62 -12.29 -13.97
C GLY A 135 -2.53 -11.63 -13.11
N ALA A 136 -1.28 -12.03 -13.33
CA ALA A 136 -0.14 -11.75 -12.47
C ALA A 136 0.72 -10.57 -12.94
N GLY A 137 0.10 -9.54 -13.55
CA GLY A 137 0.80 -8.46 -14.26
C GLY A 137 1.85 -7.72 -13.44
N GLY A 138 1.58 -7.46 -12.16
CA GLY A 138 2.53 -6.80 -11.25
C GLY A 138 3.81 -7.59 -11.06
N PHE A 139 3.77 -8.93 -11.07
CA PHE A 139 4.99 -9.73 -10.93
C PHE A 139 5.91 -9.60 -12.16
N ALA A 140 5.35 -9.40 -13.36
CA ALA A 140 6.12 -9.19 -14.57
C ALA A 140 6.86 -7.84 -14.59
N GLU A 141 6.49 -6.91 -13.72
CA GLU A 141 7.09 -5.58 -13.61
C GLU A 141 8.30 -5.57 -12.67
N ILE A 142 8.59 -6.67 -11.96
CA ILE A 142 9.65 -6.72 -10.95
C ILE A 142 11.00 -6.98 -11.61
N ASP A 143 11.97 -6.12 -11.30
CA ASP A 143 13.38 -6.24 -11.68
C ASP A 143 14.33 -5.74 -10.57
N GLU A 144 15.63 -5.70 -10.86
CA GLU A 144 16.69 -5.28 -9.95
C GLU A 144 16.62 -3.80 -9.51
N GLU A 145 15.80 -2.97 -10.18
CA GLU A 145 15.59 -1.56 -9.87
C GLU A 145 14.21 -1.29 -9.22
N THR A 146 13.55 -2.36 -8.77
CA THR A 146 12.19 -2.31 -8.20
C THR A 146 12.20 -2.36 -6.67
N VAL A 147 11.29 -1.61 -6.04
CA VAL A 147 10.88 -1.81 -4.64
C VAL A 147 9.52 -2.49 -4.63
N VAL A 148 9.38 -3.58 -3.87
CA VAL A 148 8.11 -4.31 -3.71
C VAL A 148 7.49 -3.96 -2.37
N ILE A 149 6.19 -3.61 -2.36
CA ILE A 149 5.39 -3.45 -1.13
C ILE A 149 4.34 -4.56 -1.07
N SER A 150 4.21 -5.25 0.06
CA SER A 150 3.30 -6.40 0.19
C SER A 150 2.77 -6.53 1.62
N ASN A 151 1.63 -5.89 1.91
CA ASN A 151 1.09 -5.78 3.28
C ASN A 151 -0.13 -6.68 3.56
N TYR A 152 -1.11 -6.78 2.66
CA TYR A 152 -2.31 -7.63 2.84
C TYR A 152 -2.47 -8.72 1.78
N THR A 153 -1.36 -9.32 1.37
CA THR A 153 -1.39 -10.31 0.30
C THR A 153 -1.73 -11.69 0.84
N ALA A 154 -2.86 -12.25 0.39
CA ALA A 154 -3.13 -13.68 0.52
C ALA A 154 -2.21 -14.51 -0.39
N ALA A 155 -1.71 -13.89 -1.47
CA ALA A 155 -0.73 -14.50 -2.35
C ALA A 155 0.66 -14.58 -1.68
N PRO A 156 1.45 -15.62 -1.96
CA PRO A 156 2.78 -15.78 -1.40
C PRO A 156 3.84 -14.91 -2.11
N VAL A 157 3.65 -13.59 -2.11
CA VAL A 157 4.49 -12.63 -2.85
C VAL A 157 5.97 -12.83 -2.56
N LYS A 158 6.35 -12.97 -1.28
CA LYS A 158 7.74 -13.21 -0.87
C LYS A 158 8.35 -14.47 -1.51
N GLN A 159 7.58 -15.55 -1.61
CA GLN A 159 8.05 -16.81 -2.18
C GLN A 159 8.19 -16.69 -3.70
N ILE A 160 7.24 -16.03 -4.37
CA ILE A 160 7.29 -15.81 -5.83
C ILE A 160 8.47 -14.90 -6.19
N VAL A 161 8.67 -13.81 -5.44
CA VAL A 161 9.76 -12.86 -5.68
C VAL A 161 11.14 -13.46 -5.44
N ALA A 162 11.26 -14.45 -4.55
CA ALA A 162 12.51 -15.15 -4.33
C ALA A 162 13.06 -15.86 -5.58
N ASP A 163 12.17 -16.25 -6.51
CA ASP A 163 12.50 -16.93 -7.77
C ASP A 163 12.63 -15.98 -8.98
N MET A 164 12.59 -14.66 -8.76
CA MET A 164 12.65 -13.61 -9.80
C MET A 164 13.93 -12.77 -9.69
N PRO A 165 14.25 -11.89 -10.68
CA PRO A 165 15.33 -10.91 -10.52
C PRO A 165 15.14 -10.13 -9.21
N ARG A 166 16.18 -10.11 -8.37
CA ARG A 166 16.04 -9.66 -6.97
C ARG A 166 15.74 -8.16 -6.93
N PRO A 167 14.56 -7.74 -6.42
CA PRO A 167 14.29 -6.33 -6.23
C PRO A 167 15.25 -5.73 -5.21
N ILE A 168 15.37 -4.39 -5.23
CA ILE A 168 16.20 -3.64 -4.28
C ILE A 168 15.78 -3.94 -2.85
N SER A 169 14.47 -4.02 -2.62
CA SER A 169 13.89 -4.24 -1.30
C SER A 169 12.47 -4.79 -1.40
N ILE A 170 12.07 -5.52 -0.35
CA ILE A 170 10.68 -5.95 -0.12
C ILE A 170 10.24 -5.38 1.22
N ILE A 171 9.27 -4.47 1.19
CA ILE A 171 8.66 -3.85 2.37
C ILE A 171 7.38 -4.60 2.69
N THR A 172 7.28 -5.13 3.91
CA THR A 172 6.08 -5.82 4.39
C THR A 172 5.79 -5.43 5.83
N THR A 173 4.52 -5.31 6.19
CA THR A 173 4.14 -5.25 7.59
C THR A 173 4.14 -6.65 8.23
N PRO A 174 4.55 -6.77 9.50
CA PRO A 174 4.33 -7.99 10.27
C PRO A 174 2.84 -8.35 10.32
N PRO A 175 2.48 -9.65 10.46
CA PRO A 175 1.08 -10.05 10.58
C PRO A 175 0.38 -9.34 11.73
N GLY A 176 -0.67 -8.57 11.42
CA GLY A 176 -1.44 -7.81 12.41
C GLY A 176 -0.98 -6.38 12.65
N GLU A 177 0.10 -5.94 12.00
CA GLU A 177 0.58 -4.55 12.07
C GLU A 177 0.17 -3.76 10.82
N ILE A 178 -0.12 -2.48 11.02
CA ILE A 178 -0.62 -1.56 10.01
C ILE A 178 0.13 -0.23 10.18
N LEU A 179 0.51 0.41 9.07
CA LEU A 179 0.94 1.80 9.11
C LEU A 179 -0.24 2.66 9.55
N ASP A 180 -0.10 3.28 10.71
CA ASP A 180 -1.12 4.14 11.29
C ASP A 180 -0.68 5.61 11.25
N SER A 181 -1.62 6.49 10.93
CA SER A 181 -1.46 7.94 11.04
C SER A 181 -1.64 8.46 12.48
N SER A 182 -2.16 7.64 13.40
CA SER A 182 -2.60 8.06 14.73
C SER A 182 -1.57 7.91 15.85
N GLU A 183 -0.58 7.01 15.76
CA GLU A 183 0.43 6.80 16.81
C GLU A 183 1.82 6.43 16.26
N CYS A 184 2.88 6.82 16.99
CA CYS A 184 4.28 6.49 16.73
C CYS A 184 4.50 4.97 16.75
N VAL A 185 4.82 4.38 15.60
CA VAL A 185 5.30 2.99 15.54
C VAL A 185 6.80 3.01 15.22
N ASP A 186 7.57 2.19 15.93
CA ASP A 186 8.98 1.92 15.59
C ASP A 186 9.10 1.50 14.12
N SER A 187 10.18 1.95 13.46
CA SER A 187 10.38 1.87 12.01
C SER A 187 9.91 0.56 11.38
N PRO A 188 9.23 0.60 10.21
CA PRO A 188 8.80 -0.60 9.50
C PRO A 188 10.00 -1.55 9.30
N THR A 189 9.80 -2.84 9.55
CA THR A 189 10.85 -3.84 9.35
C THR A 189 11.17 -3.97 7.85
N VAL A 190 12.22 -3.27 7.42
CA VAL A 190 12.78 -3.41 6.07
C VAL A 190 13.68 -4.64 6.05
N LEU A 191 13.22 -5.72 5.42
CA LEU A 191 14.09 -6.84 5.09
C LEU A 191 14.90 -6.45 3.84
N LEU A 192 16.09 -5.88 4.07
CA LEU A 192 17.11 -5.84 3.04
C LEU A 192 17.48 -7.28 2.69
N SER A 193 17.53 -7.63 1.41
CA SER A 193 18.06 -8.92 0.98
C SER A 193 19.56 -8.95 1.23
N GLU A 194 19.97 -9.15 2.49
CA GLU A 194 21.36 -9.44 2.81
C GLU A 194 21.64 -10.91 2.49
N GLY A 195 22.77 -11.13 1.82
CA GLY A 195 23.14 -12.41 1.26
C GLY A 195 23.21 -13.52 2.30
N CYS A 196 22.55 -14.64 1.99
CA CYS A 196 22.93 -15.94 2.49
C CYS A 196 23.35 -16.81 1.28
N TYR A 197 24.47 -17.50 1.50
CA TYR A 197 25.26 -18.31 0.57
C TYR A 197 24.48 -19.34 -0.24
#